data_AF-A0A953QWM2-F1
#
_entry.id   AF-A0A953QWM2-F1
#
_cell.length_a   1.000
_cell.length_b   1.000
_cell.length_c   1.000
_cell.angle_alpha   90.00
_cell.angle_beta   90.00
_cell.angle_gamma   90.00
#
_symmetry.space_group_name_H-M   'P 1'
#
loop_
_entity.id
_entity.type
_entity.pdbx_description
1 polymer ?
#
loop_
_entity_poly.entity_id
_entity_poly.type
_entity_poly.pdbx_seq_one_letter_code
_entity_poly.pdbx_strand_id
1 'polypeptide(L)'
;MRTTRTLSITLPPEILTRAEKLAKKENRTMSELIREALRQYERHRWWDEMNAYGRKSAATAGVRTEQEVVSAIHAARIRKHQPR
;
A
#
# COMPACT_ATOMS: atom_id res chain seq x y z
N MET A 1 10.32 -21.31 17.46
CA MET A 1 11.13 -20.07 17.27
C MET A 1 10.25 -18.86 17.53
N ARG A 2 10.73 -17.83 18.25
CA ARG A 2 9.98 -16.57 18.41
C ARG A 2 10.17 -15.71 17.16
N THR A 3 9.08 -15.21 16.58
CA THR A 3 9.07 -14.42 15.33
C THR A 3 9.03 -12.90 15.56
N THR A 4 9.15 -12.44 16.82
CA THR A 4 9.00 -11.04 17.20
C THR A 4 10.18 -10.54 18.05
N ARG A 5 10.61 -9.29 17.83
CA ARG A 5 11.62 -8.57 18.62
C ARG A 5 11.01 -7.30 19.23
N THR A 6 11.55 -6.86 20.37
CA THR A 6 11.13 -5.62 21.03
C THR A 6 11.62 -4.40 20.25
N LEU A 7 10.77 -3.38 20.14
CA LEU A 7 11.07 -2.09 19.55
C LEU A 7 10.87 -1.02 20.64
N SER A 8 11.89 -0.20 20.90
CA SER A 8 11.79 0.99 21.76
C SER A 8 11.79 2.24 20.88
N ILE A 9 10.79 3.11 21.06
CA ILE A 9 10.63 4.35 20.29
C ILE A 9 10.25 5.50 21.22
N THR A 10 10.68 6.70 20.88
CA THR A 10 10.27 7.93 21.53
C THR A 10 9.18 8.60 20.70
N LEU A 11 8.09 9.00 21.35
CA LEU A 11 6.97 9.70 20.72
C LEU A 11 6.65 10.98 21.49
N PRO A 12 6.22 12.06 20.81
CA PRO A 12 5.63 13.21 21.47
C PRO A 12 4.47 12.79 22.40
N PRO A 13 4.35 13.36 23.62
CA PRO A 13 3.33 12.94 24.59
C PRO A 13 1.91 12.91 24.03
N GLU A 14 1.56 13.92 23.24
CA GLU A 14 0.24 14.02 22.59
C GLU A 14 -0.04 12.87 21.61
N ILE A 15 0.99 12.39 20.90
CA ILE A 15 0.86 11.27 19.97
C ILE A 15 0.67 9.98 20.76
N LEU A 16 1.47 9.78 21.83
CA LEU A 16 1.35 8.61 22.70
C LEU A 16 -0.06 8.50 23.30
N THR A 17 -0.57 9.59 23.88
CA THR A 17 -1.93 9.62 24.46
C THR A 17 -3.01 9.30 23.43
N ARG A 18 -2.86 9.78 22.18
CA ARG A 18 -3.81 9.45 21.10
C ARG A 18 -3.73 7.97 20.72
N ALA A 19 -2.52 7.41 20.62
CA ALA A 19 -2.33 6.01 20.30
C ALA A 19 -2.93 5.10 21.39
N GLU A 20 -2.71 5.41 22.67
CA GLU A 20 -3.29 4.67 23.80
C GLU A 20 -4.82 4.68 23.77
N LYS A 21 -5.43 5.86 23.55
CA LYS A 21 -6.89 5.99 23.43
C LYS A 21 -7.43 5.17 22.25
N LEU A 22 -6.73 5.19 21.11
CA LEU A 22 -7.14 4.45 19.92
C LEU A 22 -7.05 2.93 20.14
N ALA A 23 -5.94 2.44 20.70
CA ALA A 23 -5.78 1.03 21.03
C ALA A 23 -6.85 0.56 22.02
N LYS A 24 -7.16 1.36 23.06
CA LYS A 24 -8.23 1.06 24.00
C LYS A 24 -9.60 1.00 23.32
N LYS A 25 -9.90 1.96 22.43
CA LYS A 25 -11.15 2.01 21.67
C LYS A 25 -11.32 0.79 20.75
N GLU A 26 -10.24 0.32 20.15
CA GLU A 26 -10.24 -0.83 19.24
C GLU A 26 -10.05 -2.18 19.96
N ASN A 27 -9.93 -2.17 21.28
CA ASN A 27 -9.61 -3.35 22.09
C ASN A 27 -8.35 -4.09 21.62
N ARG A 28 -7.28 -3.33 21.35
CA ARG A 28 -5.99 -3.82 20.84
C ARG A 28 -4.84 -3.43 21.78
N THR A 29 -3.75 -4.16 21.69
CA THR A 29 -2.48 -3.79 22.34
C THR A 29 -1.72 -2.75 21.52
N MET A 30 -0.78 -2.06 22.17
CA MET A 30 0.02 -1.03 21.50
C MET A 30 0.93 -1.60 20.41
N SER A 31 1.50 -2.77 20.67
CA SER A 31 2.29 -3.49 19.67
C SER A 31 1.46 -3.89 18.44
N GLU A 32 0.16 -4.20 18.59
CA GLU A 32 -0.72 -4.49 17.46
C GLU A 32 -1.03 -3.24 16.65
N LEU A 33 -1.36 -2.14 17.33
CA LEU A 33 -1.64 -0.87 16.67
C LEU A 33 -0.44 -0.40 15.85
N ILE A 34 0.77 -0.42 16.43
CA ILE A 34 2.00 0.00 15.74
C ILE A 34 2.31 -0.92 14.56
N ARG A 35 2.14 -2.24 14.70
CA ARG A 35 2.32 -3.17 13.57
C ARG A 35 1.34 -2.90 12.44
N GLU A 36 0.08 -2.59 12.73
CA GLU A 36 -0.88 -2.24 11.69
C GLU A 36 -0.56 -0.89 11.05
N ALA A 37 -0.17 0.11 11.84
CA ALA A 37 0.26 1.40 11.33
C ALA A 37 1.44 1.26 10.36
N LEU A 38 2.44 0.43 10.69
CA LEU A 38 3.57 0.13 9.79
C LEU A 38 3.11 -0.55 8.49
N ARG A 39 2.23 -1.55 8.58
CA ARG A 39 1.68 -2.20 7.38
C ARG A 39 0.92 -1.23 6.48
N GLN A 40 0.12 -0.34 7.06
CA GLN A 40 -0.59 0.68 6.29
C GLN A 40 0.37 1.67 5.63
N TYR A 41 1.41 2.10 6.35
CA TYR A 41 2.44 2.99 5.82
C TYR A 41 3.18 2.36 4.63
N GLU A 42 3.61 1.11 4.74
CA GLU A 42 4.27 0.38 3.65
C GLU A 42 3.35 0.21 2.44
N ARG A 43 2.07 -0.18 2.65
CA ARG A 43 1.10 -0.28 1.56
C ARG A 43 0.91 1.05 0.83
N HIS A 44 0.81 2.15 1.57
CA HIS A 44 0.65 3.47 0.98
C HIS A 44 1.87 3.85 0.13
N ARG A 45 3.08 3.65 0.66
CA ARG A 45 4.33 3.88 -0.08
C ARG A 45 4.43 3.05 -1.35
N TRP A 46 4.10 1.76 -1.26
CA TRP A 46 4.08 0.89 -2.42
C TRP A 46 3.09 1.36 -3.49
N TRP A 47 1.89 1.79 -3.08
CA TRP A 47 0.92 2.39 -4.01
C TRP A 47 1.44 3.65 -4.68
N ASP A 48 2.11 4.54 -3.94
CA ASP A 48 2.68 5.77 -4.52
C ASP A 48 3.74 5.46 -5.59
N GLU A 49 4.62 4.49 -5.31
CA GLU A 49 5.64 4.02 -6.24
C GLU A 49 5.03 3.37 -7.50
N MET A 50 4.08 2.45 -7.31
CA MET A 50 3.40 1.79 -8.42
C MET A 50 2.59 2.77 -9.27
N ASN A 51 1.93 3.74 -8.64
CA ASN A 51 1.19 4.78 -9.35
C ASN A 51 2.13 5.68 -10.17
N ALA A 52 3.32 6.00 -9.66
CA ALA A 52 4.31 6.75 -10.41
C ALA A 52 4.78 5.98 -11.65
N TYR A 53 5.04 4.68 -11.52
CA TYR A 53 5.37 3.79 -12.64
C TYR A 53 4.20 3.67 -13.64
N GLY A 54 2.99 3.47 -13.13
CA GLY A 54 1.77 3.33 -13.92
C GLY A 54 1.49 4.58 -14.76
N ARG A 55 1.63 5.78 -14.18
CA ARG A 55 1.47 7.05 -14.92
C ARG A 55 2.48 7.19 -16.06
N LYS A 56 3.76 6.84 -15.83
CA LYS A 56 4.78 6.86 -16.89
C LYS A 56 4.44 5.87 -18.00
N SER A 57 4.04 4.65 -17.64
CA SER A 57 3.66 3.61 -18.60
C SER A 57 2.43 3.98 -19.41
N ALA A 58 1.41 4.58 -18.78
CA ALA A 58 0.20 5.05 -19.44
C ALA A 58 0.51 6.17 -20.45
N ALA A 59 1.37 7.13 -20.08
CA ALA A 59 1.81 8.18 -21.00
C ALA A 59 2.52 7.61 -22.24
N THR A 60 3.45 6.66 -22.05
CA THR A 60 4.15 5.99 -23.16
C THR A 60 3.19 5.17 -24.04
N ALA A 61 2.18 4.53 -23.43
CA ALA A 61 1.17 3.75 -24.14
C ALA A 61 0.03 4.59 -24.74
N GLY A 62 0.03 5.91 -24.52
CA GLY A 62 -1.04 6.81 -24.99
C GLY A 62 -2.37 6.65 -24.26
N VAL A 63 -2.39 6.01 -23.10
CA VAL A 63 -3.60 5.77 -22.29
C VAL A 63 -3.86 6.97 -21.39
N ARG A 64 -5.03 7.59 -21.57
CA ARG A 64 -5.47 8.83 -20.91
C ARG A 64 -6.76 8.66 -20.13
N THR A 65 -7.56 7.66 -20.46
CA THR A 65 -8.85 7.38 -19.82
C THR A 65 -8.91 5.96 -19.26
N GLU A 66 -9.83 5.73 -18.34
CA GLU A 66 -10.04 4.41 -17.75
C GLU A 66 -10.54 3.39 -18.78
N GLN A 67 -11.37 3.81 -19.74
CA GLN A 67 -11.85 2.95 -20.82
C GLN A 67 -10.68 2.46 -21.70
N GLU A 68 -9.71 3.31 -21.98
CA GLU A 68 -8.52 2.94 -22.78
C GLU A 68 -7.64 1.91 -22.07
N VAL A 69 -7.60 1.89 -20.73
CA VAL A 69 -6.92 0.84 -19.96
C VAL A 69 -7.54 -0.52 -20.27
N VAL A 70 -8.87 -0.62 -20.26
CA VAL A 70 -9.60 -1.86 -20.53
C VAL A 70 -9.27 -2.36 -21.95
N SER A 71 -9.34 -1.48 -22.95
CA SER A 71 -8.98 -1.80 -24.33
C SER A 71 -7.52 -2.27 -24.46
N ALA A 72 -6.57 -1.60 -23.79
CA ALA A 72 -5.16 -1.97 -23.79
C ALA A 72 -4.93 -3.37 -23.17
N ILE A 73 -5.63 -3.69 -22.08
CA ILE A 73 -5.58 -5.02 -21.44
C ILE A 73 -6.12 -6.10 -22.38
N HIS A 74 -7.27 -5.87 -23.02
CA HIS A 74 -7.83 -6.82 -23.99
C HIS A 74 -6.85 -7.07 -25.14
N ALA A 75 -6.28 -6.01 -25.74
CA ALA A 75 -5.29 -6.13 -26.80
C ALA A 75 -4.02 -6.88 -26.36
N ALA A 76 -3.56 -6.69 -25.12
CA ALA A 76 -2.42 -7.42 -24.58
C ALA A 76 -2.73 -8.91 -24.34
N ARG A 77 -3.92 -9.24 -23.84
CA ARG A 77 -4.35 -10.64 -23.60
C ARG A 77 -4.49 -11.42 -24.90
N ILE A 78 -5.03 -10.80 -25.95
CA ILE A 78 -5.15 -11.39 -27.29
C ILE A 78 -3.76 -11.70 -27.86
N ARG A 79 -2.83 -10.73 -27.82
CA ARG A 79 -1.43 -10.94 -28.26
C ARG A 79 -0.72 -12.09 -27.53
N LYS A 80 -1.02 -12.29 -26.24
CA LYS A 80 -0.42 -13.38 -25.45
C LYS A 80 -0.97 -14.77 -25.80
N HIS A 81 -2.19 -14.86 -26.35
CA HIS A 81 -2.85 -16.11 -26.73
C HIS A 81 -2.72 -16.45 -28.22
N GLN A 82 -2.11 -15.57 -29.02
CA GLN A 82 -1.83 -15.87 -30.41
C GLN A 82 -0.60 -16.79 -30.47
N PRO A 83 -0.72 -18.03 -30.98
CA PRO A 83 0.43 -18.91 -31.11
C PRO A 83 1.44 -18.25 -32.07
N ARG A 84 2.72 -18.40 -31.74
CA ARG A 84 3.84 -17.99 -32.59
C ARG A 84 3.79 -18.67 -33.95
#